data_AF-A0A7V5SR80-F1
#
_entry.id   AF-A0A7V5SR80-F1
#
_cell.length_a   1.000
_cell.length_b   1.000
_cell.length_c   1.000
_cell.angle_alpha   90.00
_cell.angle_beta   90.00
_cell.angle_gamma   90.00
#
_symmetry.space_group_name_H-M   'P 1'
#
loop_
_entity.id
_entity.type
_entity.pdbx_description
1 polymer ?
#
loop_
_entity_poly.entity_id
_entity_poly.type
_entity_poly.pdbx_seq_one_letter_code
_entity_poly.pdbx_strand_id
1 'polypeptide(L)'
;MNIFYKISQIDNIKGIKSPHENDLNDISSKRIKFFDNLSKSQIDDIIELIDGFKGNIDLGQDWIISKEIFKNAFIHILYYNNEQEEDNLFDKNSEIQFVFSGDNITLISGEDLTYYCEILLEYILNSYNEKLKMKSNYNIPKNDSQNYNFNISNMLKIAIQERSEPFFKFKNIDFEEMANFIKGKLLKSISSKNSLFALNFIPFQTISIIVVGNSQQETLNIQLEGAGIKYLPHYAIERLIINTINHCLRFIFINNMNDNLSELQKYPIFKKMFSGLYIKNNPEKFT
;
A
#
# COMPACT_ATOMS: atom_id res chain seq x y z
N MET A 1 -23.03 -5.03 -4.86
CA MET A 1 -22.25 -6.28 -4.85
C MET A 1 -20.80 -5.87 -4.99
N ASN A 2 -19.94 -6.17 -4.01
CA ASN A 2 -18.54 -5.76 -4.09
C ASN A 2 -17.82 -6.66 -5.10
N ILE A 3 -17.13 -6.06 -6.07
CA ILE A 3 -16.32 -6.79 -7.05
C ILE A 3 -14.96 -7.08 -6.41
N PHE A 4 -14.56 -8.35 -6.46
CA PHE A 4 -13.24 -8.79 -5.99
C PHE A 4 -12.35 -9.13 -7.18
N TYR A 5 -11.09 -8.75 -7.07
CA TYR A 5 -10.06 -8.97 -8.08
C TYR A 5 -8.94 -9.84 -7.51
N LYS A 6 -8.47 -10.81 -8.29
CA LYS A 6 -7.14 -11.39 -8.16
C LYS A 6 -6.11 -10.48 -8.81
N ILE A 7 -4.85 -10.59 -8.40
CA ILE A 7 -3.76 -9.74 -8.93
C ILE A 7 -3.63 -9.85 -10.46
N SER A 8 -3.80 -11.06 -11.03
CA SER A 8 -3.75 -11.30 -12.47
C SER A 8 -4.85 -10.58 -13.25
N GLN A 9 -6.01 -10.35 -12.63
CA GLN A 9 -7.08 -9.55 -13.22
C GLN A 9 -6.73 -8.06 -13.22
N ILE A 10 -6.06 -7.57 -12.17
CA ILE A 10 -5.56 -6.18 -12.07
C ILE A 10 -4.45 -5.93 -13.11
N ASP A 11 -3.54 -6.89 -13.27
CA ASP A 11 -2.50 -6.86 -14.30
C ASP A 11 -3.07 -6.96 -15.72
N ASN A 12 -4.32 -7.40 -15.86
CA ASN A 12 -4.97 -7.68 -17.15
C ASN A 12 -4.17 -8.70 -18.00
N ILE A 13 -3.57 -9.70 -17.35
CA ILE A 13 -2.89 -10.81 -18.01
C ILE A 13 -3.88 -11.97 -18.17
N LYS A 14 -4.03 -12.48 -19.40
CA LYS A 14 -4.85 -13.67 -19.71
C LYS A 14 -3.95 -14.80 -20.19
N GLY A 15 -4.10 -16.00 -19.62
CA GLY A 15 -3.53 -17.25 -20.14
C GLY A 15 -2.14 -17.66 -19.61
N ILE A 16 -1.40 -16.77 -18.94
CA ILE A 16 -0.14 -17.08 -18.23
C ILE A 16 -0.29 -16.57 -16.79
N LYS A 17 0.25 -17.29 -15.80
CA LYS A 17 0.30 -16.80 -14.40
C LYS A 17 1.01 -15.45 -14.38
N SER A 18 0.38 -14.45 -13.78
CA SER A 18 1.01 -13.13 -13.63
C SER A 18 2.32 -13.27 -12.83
N PRO A 19 3.41 -12.56 -13.18
CA PRO A 19 4.61 -12.50 -12.35
C PRO A 19 4.27 -12.14 -10.89
N HIS A 20 3.37 -11.18 -10.70
CA HIS A 20 2.90 -10.75 -9.38
C HIS A 20 2.09 -11.83 -8.65
N GLU A 21 1.39 -12.70 -9.38
CA GLU A 21 0.71 -13.86 -8.78
C GLU A 21 1.73 -14.88 -8.27
N ASN A 22 2.83 -15.10 -8.99
CA ASN A 22 3.91 -15.96 -8.51
C ASN A 22 4.60 -15.34 -7.28
N ASP A 23 4.87 -14.03 -7.30
CA ASP A 23 5.46 -13.32 -6.16
C ASP A 23 4.58 -13.45 -4.91
N LEU A 24 3.27 -13.23 -5.03
CA LEU A 24 2.33 -13.39 -3.92
C LEU A 24 2.27 -14.84 -3.41
N ASN A 25 2.34 -15.84 -4.28
CA ASN A 25 2.40 -17.24 -3.87
C ASN A 25 3.70 -17.56 -3.11
N ASP A 26 4.84 -17.03 -3.55
CA ASP A 26 6.13 -17.20 -2.89
C ASP A 26 6.17 -16.49 -1.53
N ILE A 27 5.64 -15.25 -1.47
CA ILE A 27 5.52 -14.48 -0.23
C ILE A 27 4.65 -15.21 0.79
N SER A 28 3.50 -15.75 0.33
CA SER A 28 2.53 -16.47 1.15
C SER A 28 3.09 -17.78 1.69
N SER A 29 3.67 -18.60 0.80
CA SER A 29 4.22 -19.91 1.19
C SER A 29 5.37 -19.81 2.19
N LYS A 30 6.22 -18.78 2.10
CA LYS A 30 7.29 -18.53 3.08
C LYS A 30 6.77 -18.16 4.48
N ARG A 31 5.54 -17.64 4.57
CA ARG A 31 4.97 -17.05 5.78
C ARG A 31 3.79 -17.86 6.35
N ILE A 32 3.31 -18.88 5.62
CA ILE A 32 2.16 -19.71 5.98
C ILE A 32 2.21 -20.24 7.42
N LYS A 33 3.38 -20.74 7.85
CA LYS A 33 3.57 -21.37 9.17
C LYS A 33 3.27 -20.45 10.36
N PHE A 34 3.38 -19.14 10.18
CA PHE A 34 3.02 -18.18 11.23
C PHE A 34 1.51 -18.09 11.41
N PHE A 35 0.77 -18.24 10.31
CA PHE A 35 -0.68 -18.11 10.27
C PHE A 35 -1.40 -19.41 10.63
N ASP A 36 -0.69 -20.55 10.54
CA ASP A 36 -1.18 -21.82 11.04
C ASP A 36 -1.48 -21.75 12.54
N ASN A 37 -2.67 -22.23 12.91
CA ASN A 37 -3.14 -22.32 14.29
C ASN A 37 -3.29 -20.98 15.04
N LEU A 38 -3.40 -19.85 14.33
CA LEU A 38 -3.78 -18.59 14.98
C LEU A 38 -5.18 -18.74 15.61
N SER A 39 -5.26 -18.54 16.93
CA SER A 39 -6.55 -18.46 17.62
C SER A 39 -7.28 -17.16 17.27
N LYS A 40 -8.59 -17.14 17.48
CA LYS A 40 -9.43 -15.96 17.23
C LYS A 40 -8.89 -14.68 17.88
N SER A 41 -8.42 -14.75 19.13
CA SER A 41 -7.84 -13.59 19.82
C SER A 41 -6.58 -13.06 19.13
N GLN A 42 -5.78 -13.92 18.51
CA GLN A 42 -4.57 -13.52 17.80
C GLN A 42 -4.90 -12.90 16.45
N ILE A 43 -5.96 -13.37 15.80
CA ILE A 43 -6.50 -12.74 14.59
C ILE A 43 -7.03 -11.33 14.92
N ASP A 44 -7.79 -11.20 16.01
CA ASP A 44 -8.30 -9.89 16.48
C ASP A 44 -7.15 -8.92 16.81
N ASP A 45 -6.08 -9.41 17.45
CA ASP A 45 -4.85 -8.63 17.69
C ASP A 45 -4.19 -8.14 16.38
N ILE A 46 -4.11 -8.99 15.35
CA ILE A 46 -3.54 -8.65 14.05
C ILE A 46 -4.41 -7.61 13.35
N ILE A 47 -5.74 -7.77 13.43
CA ILE A 47 -6.71 -6.81 12.88
C ILE A 47 -6.49 -5.43 13.52
N GLU A 48 -6.39 -5.34 14.84
CA GLU A 48 -6.11 -4.06 15.50
C GLU A 48 -4.75 -3.49 15.07
N LEU A 49 -3.70 -4.31 15.08
CA LEU A 49 -2.33 -3.90 14.75
C LEU A 49 -2.22 -3.17 13.41
N ILE A 50 -2.89 -3.69 12.38
CA ILE A 50 -2.76 -3.16 11.02
C ILE A 50 -3.81 -2.09 10.69
N ASP A 51 -4.62 -1.65 11.66
CA ASP A 51 -5.83 -0.85 11.41
C ASP A 51 -6.75 -1.52 10.37
N GLY A 52 -6.96 -2.82 10.55
CA GLY A 52 -7.75 -3.66 9.69
C GLY A 52 -9.17 -3.85 10.19
N PHE A 53 -9.92 -4.71 9.50
CA PHE A 53 -11.23 -5.17 9.91
C PHE A 53 -11.43 -6.63 9.49
N LYS A 54 -12.35 -7.33 10.16
CA LYS A 54 -12.75 -8.67 9.73
C LYS A 54 -13.52 -8.54 8.40
N GLY A 55 -13.02 -9.19 7.36
CA GLY A 55 -13.70 -9.21 6.07
C GLY A 55 -15.00 -10.02 6.14
N ASN A 56 -15.91 -9.74 5.22
CA ASN A 56 -17.11 -10.56 5.01
C ASN A 56 -17.15 -10.99 3.54
N ILE A 57 -16.25 -11.89 3.18
CA ILE A 57 -16.24 -12.58 1.89
C ILE A 57 -16.52 -14.04 2.21
N ASP A 58 -17.39 -14.71 1.49
CA ASP A 58 -17.67 -16.13 1.70
C ASP A 58 -17.08 -16.93 0.54
N LEU A 59 -15.78 -17.27 0.64
CA LEU A 59 -15.04 -18.07 -0.33
C LEU A 59 -14.59 -19.42 0.26
N GLY A 60 -15.14 -19.82 1.41
CA GLY A 60 -14.77 -21.07 2.10
C GLY A 60 -13.50 -20.98 2.94
N GLN A 61 -12.98 -19.78 3.20
CA GLN A 61 -11.79 -19.55 4.03
C GLN A 61 -12.10 -19.61 5.53
N ASP A 62 -11.17 -20.08 6.36
CA ASP A 62 -11.32 -20.16 7.82
C ASP A 62 -11.41 -18.77 8.45
N TRP A 63 -10.60 -17.83 7.96
CA TRP A 63 -10.65 -16.46 8.39
C TRP A 63 -10.18 -15.49 7.29
N ILE A 64 -10.57 -14.24 7.48
CA ILE A 64 -10.26 -13.14 6.57
C ILE A 64 -9.93 -11.88 7.34
N ILE A 65 -8.79 -11.30 7.02
CA ILE A 65 -8.34 -10.01 7.52
C ILE A 65 -8.31 -9.04 6.35
N SER A 66 -8.97 -7.89 6.51
CA SER A 66 -9.06 -6.87 5.46
C SER A 66 -8.41 -5.57 5.92
N LYS A 67 -7.79 -4.86 5.00
CA LYS A 67 -7.19 -3.54 5.25
C LYS A 67 -7.49 -2.61 4.09
N GLU A 68 -7.99 -1.43 4.42
CA GLU A 68 -8.01 -0.32 3.48
C GLU A 68 -6.62 0.33 3.44
N ILE A 69 -5.95 0.25 2.29
CA ILE A 69 -4.57 0.76 2.11
C ILE A 69 -4.53 2.18 1.56
N PHE A 70 -5.56 2.59 0.81
CA PHE A 70 -5.84 3.94 0.36
C PHE A 70 -7.36 4.10 0.29
N LYS A 71 -7.87 5.33 0.13
CA LYS A 71 -9.32 5.58 0.12
C LYS A 71 -10.02 4.65 -0.88
N ASN A 72 -10.96 3.83 -0.41
CA ASN A 72 -11.71 2.86 -1.22
C ASN A 72 -10.84 1.86 -1.99
N ALA A 73 -9.67 1.48 -1.48
CA ALA A 73 -8.83 0.42 -2.01
C ALA A 73 -8.46 -0.57 -0.89
N PHE A 74 -8.94 -1.81 -1.02
CA PHE A 74 -8.86 -2.82 0.02
C PHE A 74 -8.00 -4.01 -0.42
N ILE A 75 -7.17 -4.48 0.51
CA ILE A 75 -6.50 -5.78 0.46
C ILE A 75 -7.23 -6.71 1.42
N HIS A 76 -7.49 -7.93 0.98
CA HIS A 76 -8.04 -9.01 1.78
C HIS A 76 -7.05 -10.16 1.84
N ILE A 77 -6.65 -10.55 3.04
CA ILE A 77 -5.84 -11.74 3.33
C ILE A 77 -6.80 -12.85 3.73
N LEU A 78 -6.81 -13.92 2.95
CA LEU A 78 -7.64 -15.10 3.17
C LEU A 78 -6.73 -16.25 3.56
N TYR A 79 -7.14 -17.00 4.57
CA TYR A 79 -6.43 -18.19 5.00
C TYR A 79 -7.35 -19.40 4.95
N TYR A 80 -6.82 -20.48 4.39
CA TYR A 80 -7.48 -21.77 4.26
C TYR A 80 -6.62 -22.82 4.95
N ASN A 81 -7.23 -23.62 5.82
CA ASN A 81 -6.68 -24.83 6.39
C ASN A 81 -7.36 -26.04 5.72
N ASN A 82 -6.65 -26.66 4.79
CA ASN A 82 -7.09 -27.81 4.01
C ASN A 82 -6.79 -29.16 4.72
N GLU A 83 -6.37 -29.17 5.99
CA GLU A 83 -6.10 -30.39 6.77
C GLU A 83 -7.32 -31.30 6.95
N GLN A 84 -8.54 -30.82 6.62
CA GLN A 84 -9.77 -31.61 6.69
C GLN A 84 -10.09 -32.40 5.41
N GLU A 85 -9.29 -32.27 4.33
CA GLU A 85 -9.47 -33.06 3.10
C GLU A 85 -8.50 -34.25 3.09
N GLU A 86 -8.99 -35.42 3.52
CA GLU A 86 -8.23 -36.66 3.77
C GLU A 86 -7.48 -37.25 2.54
N ASP A 87 -7.57 -36.66 1.35
CA ASP A 87 -7.10 -37.25 0.07
C ASP A 87 -6.15 -36.37 -0.77
N ASN A 88 -5.49 -35.36 -0.19
CA ASN A 88 -4.61 -34.49 -0.97
C ASN A 88 -3.18 -35.06 -1.11
N LEU A 89 -2.90 -35.60 -2.30
CA LEU A 89 -1.59 -36.01 -2.86
C LEU A 89 -0.52 -34.88 -2.93
N PHE A 90 -0.77 -33.71 -2.34
CA PHE A 90 0.11 -32.54 -2.35
C PHE A 90 0.33 -32.02 -0.92
N ASP A 91 1.62 -31.87 -0.54
CA ASP A 91 2.16 -31.46 0.76
C ASP A 91 1.76 -30.04 1.29
N LYS A 92 0.67 -29.42 0.80
CA LYS A 92 0.24 -28.10 1.25
C LYS A 92 -1.10 -28.15 1.97
N ASN A 93 -1.01 -28.34 3.29
CA ASN A 93 -2.10 -28.35 4.25
C ASN A 93 -2.79 -26.99 4.43
N SER A 94 -2.10 -25.87 4.15
CA SER A 94 -2.66 -24.52 4.34
C SER A 94 -2.27 -23.57 3.21
N GLU A 95 -3.13 -22.58 2.93
CA GLU A 95 -2.91 -21.55 1.90
C GLU A 95 -3.26 -20.14 2.41
N ILE A 96 -2.44 -19.15 2.04
CA ILE A 96 -2.79 -17.73 2.13
C ILE A 96 -3.03 -17.20 0.73
N GLN A 97 -4.17 -16.58 0.51
CA GLN A 97 -4.52 -15.90 -0.73
C GLN A 97 -4.78 -14.43 -0.49
N PHE A 98 -4.53 -13.64 -1.54
CA PHE A 98 -4.86 -12.22 -1.57
C PHE A 98 -5.93 -11.97 -2.62
N VAL A 99 -6.98 -11.25 -2.22
CA VAL A 99 -7.90 -10.61 -3.16
C VAL A 99 -8.03 -9.13 -2.83
N PHE A 100 -8.48 -8.37 -3.82
CA PHE A 100 -8.48 -6.92 -3.79
C PHE A 100 -9.87 -6.40 -4.12
N SER A 101 -10.30 -5.29 -3.53
CA SER A 101 -11.61 -4.69 -3.83
C SER A 101 -11.62 -3.17 -3.63
N GLY A 102 -12.75 -2.56 -4.00
CA GLY A 102 -13.01 -1.12 -3.86
C GLY A 102 -12.76 -0.34 -5.15
N ASP A 103 -13.40 0.83 -5.26
CA ASP A 103 -13.46 1.62 -6.50
C ASP A 103 -12.08 2.05 -7.01
N ASN A 104 -11.16 2.35 -6.09
CA ASN A 104 -9.83 2.86 -6.43
C ASN A 104 -8.80 1.74 -6.64
N ILE A 105 -9.16 0.47 -6.44
CA ILE A 105 -8.19 -0.64 -6.49
C ILE A 105 -7.59 -0.81 -7.88
N THR A 106 -8.38 -0.57 -8.92
CA THR A 106 -7.91 -0.67 -10.30
C THR A 106 -6.96 0.46 -10.67
N LEU A 107 -6.85 1.52 -9.89
CA LEU A 107 -5.87 2.59 -10.15
C LEU A 107 -4.44 2.16 -9.80
N ILE A 108 -4.29 1.14 -8.96
CA ILE A 108 -3.00 0.73 -8.39
C ILE A 108 -2.42 -0.40 -9.23
N SER A 109 -1.15 -0.30 -9.63
CA SER A 109 -0.47 -1.35 -10.38
C SER A 109 -0.39 -2.64 -9.57
N GLY A 110 -0.33 -3.79 -10.25
CA GLY A 110 -0.15 -5.07 -9.56
C GLY A 110 1.18 -5.15 -8.81
N GLU A 111 2.21 -4.46 -9.31
CA GLU A 111 3.51 -4.32 -8.64
C GLU A 111 3.35 -3.61 -7.27
N ASP A 112 2.73 -2.42 -7.25
CA ASP A 112 2.54 -1.65 -6.01
C ASP A 112 1.67 -2.43 -4.99
N LEU A 113 0.64 -3.15 -5.46
CA LEU A 113 -0.20 -4.00 -4.61
C LEU A 113 0.56 -5.19 -4.03
N THR A 114 1.39 -5.85 -4.84
CA THR A 114 2.22 -6.98 -4.41
C THR A 114 3.23 -6.56 -3.35
N TYR A 115 3.89 -5.43 -3.57
CA TYR A 115 4.76 -4.83 -2.55
C TYR A 115 4.00 -4.46 -1.28
N TYR A 116 2.77 -3.94 -1.39
CA TYR A 116 1.96 -3.66 -0.21
C TYR A 116 1.60 -4.92 0.58
N CYS A 117 1.25 -6.01 -0.10
CA CYS A 117 1.00 -7.31 0.54
C CYS A 117 2.24 -7.81 1.29
N GLU A 118 3.43 -7.70 0.68
CA GLU A 118 4.69 -8.07 1.31
C GLU A 118 4.97 -7.24 2.58
N ILE A 119 4.88 -5.92 2.47
CA ILE A 119 5.06 -4.98 3.59
C ILE A 119 4.05 -5.28 4.71
N LEU A 120 2.80 -5.54 4.35
CA LEU A 120 1.73 -5.85 5.31
C LEU A 120 2.05 -7.12 6.09
N LEU A 121 2.41 -8.21 5.41
CA LEU A 121 2.79 -9.45 6.09
C LEU A 121 4.05 -9.30 6.94
N GLU A 122 5.06 -8.57 6.45
CA GLU A 122 6.28 -8.30 7.25
C GLU A 122 5.99 -7.50 8.50
N TYR A 123 5.17 -6.45 8.39
CA TYR A 123 4.75 -5.65 9.53
C TYR A 123 4.02 -6.51 10.57
N ILE A 124 3.08 -7.37 10.12
CA ILE A 124 2.35 -8.30 10.99
C ILE A 124 3.34 -9.23 11.70
N LEU A 125 4.19 -9.92 10.95
CA LEU A 125 5.14 -10.90 11.49
C LEU A 125 6.08 -10.27 12.52
N ASN A 126 6.73 -9.16 12.16
CA ASN A 126 7.75 -8.55 13.00
C ASN A 126 7.12 -7.91 14.24
N SER A 127 6.01 -7.18 14.09
CA SER A 127 5.33 -6.56 15.22
C SER A 127 4.77 -7.61 16.18
N TYR A 128 4.17 -8.68 15.66
CA TYR A 128 3.60 -9.75 16.47
C TYR A 128 4.68 -10.59 17.18
N ASN A 129 5.79 -10.90 16.51
CA ASN A 129 6.93 -11.55 17.15
C ASN A 129 7.50 -10.72 18.31
N GLU A 130 7.56 -9.40 18.16
CA GLU A 130 7.97 -8.50 19.24
C GLU A 130 6.93 -8.45 20.37
N LYS A 131 5.63 -8.50 20.05
CA LYS A 131 4.54 -8.67 21.04
C LYS A 131 4.74 -9.93 21.89
N LEU A 132 5.05 -11.06 21.26
CA LEU A 132 5.30 -12.33 21.94
C LEU A 132 6.54 -12.28 22.84
N LYS A 133 7.62 -11.61 22.41
CA LYS A 133 8.85 -11.43 23.21
C LYS A 133 8.61 -10.58 24.46
N MET A 134 7.76 -9.55 24.37
CA MET A 134 7.50 -8.59 25.45
C MET A 134 6.50 -9.08 26.51
N LYS A 135 6.10 -10.37 26.50
CA LYS A 135 5.26 -11.09 27.48
C LYS A 135 4.51 -10.16 28.46
N SER A 136 3.28 -9.78 28.09
CA SER A 136 2.26 -9.04 28.85
C SER A 136 2.29 -7.50 28.91
N ASN A 137 3.33 -6.80 28.43
CA ASN A 137 3.36 -5.32 28.41
C ASN A 137 3.53 -4.73 26.99
N TYR A 138 2.97 -5.38 25.97
CA TYR A 138 3.03 -4.86 24.61
C TYR A 138 1.95 -3.81 24.38
N ASN A 139 2.29 -2.55 24.66
CA ASN A 139 1.62 -1.39 24.09
C ASN A 139 2.53 -0.87 22.98
N ILE A 140 2.15 -1.01 21.70
CA ILE A 140 2.78 -0.17 20.69
C ILE A 140 2.33 1.25 21.01
N PRO A 141 3.23 2.16 21.36
CA PRO A 141 2.82 3.51 21.69
C PRO A 141 2.21 4.12 20.42
N LYS A 142 0.90 4.36 20.43
CA LYS A 142 0.18 4.96 19.29
C LYS A 142 0.68 6.39 19.01
N ASN A 143 1.40 7.01 19.96
CA ASN A 143 1.84 8.41 19.94
C ASN A 143 3.32 8.60 20.31
N ASP A 144 4.20 7.62 20.08
CA ASP A 144 5.64 7.89 20.24
C ASP A 144 6.13 8.69 19.03
N SER A 145 6.23 10.01 19.20
CA SER A 145 6.91 10.95 18.30
C SER A 145 8.43 10.76 18.33
N GLN A 146 8.89 9.49 18.32
CA GLN A 146 10.30 9.20 18.15
C GLN A 146 10.66 9.45 16.70
N ASN A 147 11.50 10.47 16.47
CA ASN A 147 12.12 10.71 15.18
C ASN A 147 13.05 9.53 14.89
N TYR A 148 12.59 8.60 14.06
CA TYR A 148 13.43 7.53 13.57
C TYR A 148 14.37 8.10 12.52
N ASN A 149 15.68 8.01 12.75
CA ASN A 149 16.67 8.55 11.82
C ASN A 149 16.82 7.59 10.62
N PHE A 150 15.83 7.61 9.74
CA PHE A 150 15.81 6.82 8.51
C PHE A 150 16.70 7.47 7.47
N ASN A 151 17.83 6.84 7.18
CA ASN A 151 18.69 7.26 6.08
C ASN A 151 18.09 6.80 4.75
N ILE A 152 17.52 7.75 4.01
CA ILE A 152 17.02 7.55 2.64
C ILE A 152 18.18 7.13 1.74
N SER A 153 18.05 5.99 1.05
CA SER A 153 19.07 5.53 0.10
C SER A 153 19.20 6.46 -1.11
N ASN A 154 20.32 6.37 -1.83
CA ASN A 154 20.49 7.11 -3.07
C ASN A 154 19.46 6.71 -4.14
N MET A 155 19.06 5.43 -4.19
CA MET A 155 18.03 4.96 -5.12
C MET A 155 16.68 5.60 -4.81
N LEU A 156 16.29 5.66 -3.53
CA LEU A 156 15.05 6.33 -3.13
C LEU A 156 15.09 7.84 -3.42
N LYS A 157 16.22 8.52 -3.20
CA LYS A 157 16.37 9.95 -3.57
C LYS A 157 16.14 10.18 -5.06
N ILE A 158 16.75 9.37 -5.91
CA ILE A 158 16.56 9.44 -7.37
C ILE A 158 15.08 9.20 -7.71
N ALA A 159 14.48 8.17 -7.14
CA ALA A 159 13.08 7.84 -7.38
C ALA A 159 12.12 8.96 -6.95
N ILE A 160 12.39 9.66 -5.83
CA ILE A 160 11.64 10.83 -5.39
C ILE A 160 11.82 12.00 -6.37
N GLN A 161 13.06 12.25 -6.81
CA GLN A 161 13.37 13.33 -7.75
C GLN A 161 12.69 13.14 -9.12
N GLU A 162 12.68 11.92 -9.66
CA GLU A 162 11.96 11.58 -10.91
C GLU A 162 10.45 11.78 -10.81
N ARG A 163 9.92 11.86 -9.58
CA ARG A 163 8.49 11.98 -9.26
C ARG A 163 8.10 13.37 -8.77
N SER A 164 9.05 14.28 -8.55
CA SER A 164 8.77 15.56 -7.88
C SER A 164 8.11 16.57 -8.80
N GLU A 165 8.57 16.67 -10.05
CA GLU A 165 8.17 17.72 -10.99
C GLU A 165 6.64 17.81 -11.20
N PRO A 166 5.88 16.70 -11.33
CA PRO A 166 4.42 16.79 -11.43
C PRO A 166 3.72 17.48 -10.25
N PHE A 167 4.27 17.42 -9.03
CA PHE A 167 3.66 18.10 -7.88
C PHE A 167 3.62 19.63 -8.02
N PHE A 168 4.46 20.21 -8.88
CA PHE A 168 4.63 21.65 -8.99
C PHE A 168 4.13 22.22 -10.32
N LYS A 169 4.03 21.39 -11.36
CA LYS A 169 3.56 21.82 -12.68
C LYS A 169 2.04 21.92 -12.79
N PHE A 170 1.31 21.07 -12.09
CA PHE A 170 -0.14 20.99 -12.24
C PHE A 170 -0.84 21.87 -11.20
N LYS A 171 -1.57 22.89 -11.66
CA LYS A 171 -2.10 23.99 -10.83
C LYS A 171 -3.49 23.72 -10.22
N ASN A 172 -4.21 22.70 -10.68
CA ASN A 172 -5.55 22.35 -10.19
C ASN A 172 -5.51 21.27 -9.11
N ILE A 173 -4.47 21.29 -8.26
CA ILE A 173 -4.33 20.33 -7.18
C ILE A 173 -4.97 20.90 -5.92
N ASP A 174 -6.10 20.34 -5.51
CA ASP A 174 -6.58 20.49 -4.14
C ASP A 174 -5.80 19.52 -3.23
N PHE A 175 -4.89 20.07 -2.42
CA PHE A 175 -4.08 19.28 -1.50
C PHE A 175 -4.90 18.61 -0.39
N GLU A 176 -6.07 19.15 -0.05
CA GLU A 176 -6.98 18.54 0.92
C GLU A 176 -7.68 17.32 0.28
N GLU A 177 -8.13 17.45 -0.97
CA GLU A 177 -8.64 16.30 -1.72
C GLU A 177 -7.56 15.23 -1.96
N MET A 178 -6.32 15.63 -2.27
CA MET A 178 -5.21 14.69 -2.41
C MET A 178 -4.92 13.98 -1.09
N ALA A 179 -4.88 14.71 0.03
CA ALA A 179 -4.73 14.12 1.36
C ALA A 179 -5.83 13.08 1.62
N ASN A 180 -7.09 13.42 1.33
CA ASN A 180 -8.20 12.51 1.47
C ASN A 180 -8.07 11.28 0.55
N PHE A 181 -7.61 11.46 -0.68
CA PHE A 181 -7.39 10.38 -1.66
C PHE A 181 -6.37 9.36 -1.16
N ILE A 182 -5.26 9.83 -0.57
CA ILE A 182 -4.27 8.95 0.05
C ILE A 182 -4.67 8.44 1.44
N LYS A 183 -5.89 8.68 1.92
CA LYS A 183 -6.33 8.37 3.30
C LYS A 183 -5.44 9.03 4.36
N GLY A 184 -4.99 10.24 4.07
CA GLY A 184 -4.11 11.06 4.89
C GLY A 184 -4.77 12.34 5.39
N LYS A 185 -3.93 13.29 5.84
CA LYS A 185 -4.33 14.62 6.31
C LYS A 185 -3.39 15.68 5.74
N LEU A 186 -3.95 16.83 5.39
CA LEU A 186 -3.15 18.01 5.04
C LEU A 186 -2.65 18.66 6.34
N LEU A 187 -1.33 18.69 6.55
CA LEU A 187 -0.73 19.36 7.70
C LEU A 187 -0.48 20.85 7.41
N LYS A 188 -0.17 21.18 6.16
CA LYS A 188 0.18 22.54 5.73
C LYS A 188 -0.18 22.71 4.26
N SER A 189 -0.81 23.84 3.91
CA SER A 189 -1.17 24.18 2.53
C SER A 189 -0.31 25.31 1.97
N ILE A 190 -0.14 25.33 0.64
CA ILE A 190 0.47 26.45 -0.07
C ILE A 190 -0.43 27.69 0.08
N SER A 191 0.19 28.84 0.33
CA SER A 191 -0.49 30.15 0.32
C SER A 191 0.41 31.20 -0.32
N SER A 192 -0.12 32.42 -0.51
CA SER A 192 0.67 33.55 -1.00
C SER A 192 1.92 33.88 -0.15
N LYS A 193 1.98 33.38 1.09
CA LYS A 193 3.11 33.56 2.02
C LYS A 193 3.89 32.26 2.29
N ASN A 194 3.46 31.13 1.75
CA ASN A 194 4.02 29.82 2.07
C ASN A 194 4.08 28.94 0.82
N SER A 195 5.29 28.62 0.36
CA SER A 195 5.53 27.70 -0.77
C SER A 195 5.49 26.22 -0.37
N LEU A 196 5.27 25.92 0.91
CA LEU A 196 5.33 24.56 1.43
C LEU A 196 3.94 23.92 1.54
N PHE A 197 3.80 22.70 1.05
CA PHE A 197 2.72 21.79 1.45
C PHE A 197 3.29 20.61 2.24
N ALA A 198 2.45 20.01 3.10
CA ALA A 198 2.79 18.78 3.82
C ALA A 198 1.57 17.87 3.92
N LEU A 199 1.67 16.66 3.37
CA LEU A 199 0.63 15.61 3.41
C LEU A 199 1.10 14.51 4.35
N ASN A 200 0.31 14.18 5.36
CA ASN A 200 0.60 13.08 6.28
C ASN A 200 -0.26 11.86 5.93
N PHE A 201 0.38 10.73 5.67
CA PHE A 201 -0.26 9.44 5.45
C PHE A 201 0.13 8.45 6.56
N ILE A 202 -0.87 7.75 7.10
CA ILE A 202 -0.70 6.80 8.20
C ILE A 202 -1.04 5.39 7.69
N PRO A 203 -0.10 4.69 7.02
CA PRO A 203 -0.36 3.36 6.45
C PRO A 203 -0.62 2.29 7.52
N PHE A 204 -0.07 2.47 8.72
CA PHE A 204 -0.23 1.60 9.88
C PHE A 204 -0.41 2.48 11.12
N GLN A 205 -1.04 1.97 12.19
CA GLN A 205 -1.39 2.78 13.37
C GLN A 205 -0.22 3.60 13.95
N THR A 206 1.02 3.15 13.74
CA THR A 206 2.22 3.73 14.35
C THR A 206 3.30 4.10 13.33
N ILE A 207 2.94 4.30 12.07
CA ILE A 207 3.85 4.76 11.01
C ILE A 207 3.19 5.96 10.33
N SER A 208 3.91 7.07 10.27
CA SER A 208 3.52 8.32 9.63
C SER A 208 4.52 8.64 8.53
N ILE A 209 4.03 8.86 7.31
CA ILE A 209 4.79 9.28 6.13
C ILE A 209 4.35 10.67 5.75
N ILE A 210 5.25 11.63 5.89
CA ILE A 210 4.97 13.04 5.59
C ILE A 210 5.65 13.41 4.29
N VAL A 211 4.85 13.69 3.26
CA VAL A 211 5.30 14.19 1.96
C VAL A 211 5.32 15.71 2.02
N VAL A 212 6.51 16.30 1.94
CA VAL A 212 6.73 17.75 2.03
C VAL A 212 7.21 18.28 0.69
N GLY A 213 6.44 19.18 0.07
CA GLY A 213 6.84 19.84 -1.17
C GLY A 213 7.16 21.32 -0.96
N ASN A 214 8.16 21.83 -1.68
CA ASN A 214 8.48 23.25 -1.75
C ASN A 214 8.32 23.77 -3.19
N SER A 215 7.26 24.55 -3.44
CA SER A 215 6.95 25.04 -4.79
C SER A 215 7.94 26.07 -5.33
N GLN A 216 8.75 26.72 -4.49
CA GLN A 216 9.78 27.65 -4.95
C GLN A 216 11.04 26.93 -5.43
N GLN A 217 11.35 25.79 -4.82
CA GLN A 217 12.53 24.99 -5.15
C GLN A 217 12.21 23.78 -6.03
N GLU A 218 10.92 23.53 -6.28
CA GLU A 218 10.40 22.35 -6.96
C GLU A 218 10.92 21.03 -6.36
N THR A 219 11.10 21.01 -5.04
CA THR A 219 11.65 19.86 -4.31
C THR A 219 10.58 19.13 -3.51
N LEU A 220 10.62 17.80 -3.58
CA LEU A 220 9.85 16.90 -2.74
C LEU A 220 10.78 16.24 -1.72
N ASN A 221 10.38 16.24 -0.46
CA ASN A 221 11.09 15.61 0.65
C ASN A 221 10.13 14.68 1.40
N ILE A 222 10.70 13.69 2.08
CA ILE A 222 9.94 12.71 2.87
C ILE A 222 10.44 12.74 4.30
N GLN A 223 9.52 12.79 5.25
CA GLN A 223 9.78 12.59 6.66
C GLN A 223 9.03 11.35 7.12
N LEU A 224 9.64 10.60 8.04
CA LEU A 224 9.06 9.40 8.61
C LEU A 224 9.02 9.54 10.13
N GLU A 225 7.87 9.18 10.71
CA GLU A 225 7.66 9.23 12.16
C GLU A 225 6.94 7.97 12.64
N GLY A 226 7.16 7.63 13.91
CA GLY A 226 6.38 6.60 14.61
C GLY A 226 7.14 5.32 14.93
N ALA A 227 6.77 4.70 16.07
CA ALA A 227 7.45 3.53 16.62
C ALA A 227 7.34 2.27 15.76
N GLY A 228 6.40 2.22 14.80
CA GLY A 228 6.20 1.06 13.93
C GLY A 228 7.29 0.86 12.90
N ILE A 229 8.06 1.91 12.59
CA ILE A 229 9.10 1.90 11.55
C ILE A 229 10.13 0.80 11.82
N LYS A 230 10.49 0.56 13.08
CA LYS A 230 11.47 -0.48 13.47
C LYS A 230 11.03 -1.92 13.15
N TYR A 231 9.74 -2.14 12.89
CA TYR A 231 9.20 -3.45 12.54
C TYR A 231 9.22 -3.71 11.03
N LEU A 232 9.62 -2.74 10.22
CA LEU A 232 9.80 -2.91 8.79
C LEU A 232 11.30 -2.94 8.44
N PRO A 233 11.73 -3.85 7.56
CA PRO A 233 13.07 -3.75 6.98
C PRO A 233 13.18 -2.48 6.13
N HIS A 234 14.42 -2.03 5.92
CA HIS A 234 14.69 -0.77 5.24
C HIS A 234 14.04 -0.69 3.84
N TYR A 235 14.13 -1.75 3.02
CA TYR A 235 13.51 -1.78 1.69
C TYR A 235 11.97 -1.67 1.73
N ALA A 236 11.32 -2.22 2.76
CA ALA A 236 9.87 -2.17 2.91
C ALA A 236 9.41 -0.73 3.18
N ILE A 237 10.17 0.00 3.98
CA ILE A 237 9.95 1.44 4.22
C ILE A 237 10.11 2.23 2.92
N GLU A 238 11.17 1.97 2.15
CA GLU A 238 11.37 2.68 0.87
C GLU A 238 10.24 2.42 -0.12
N ARG A 239 9.79 1.17 -0.26
CA ARG A 239 8.63 0.82 -1.10
C ARG A 239 7.34 1.48 -0.62
N LEU A 240 7.13 1.56 0.70
CA LEU A 240 5.97 2.23 1.27
C LEU A 240 5.95 3.74 0.94
N ILE A 241 7.11 4.39 1.00
CA ILE A 241 7.29 5.79 0.56
C ILE A 241 6.94 5.92 -0.92
N ILE A 242 7.52 5.07 -1.79
CA ILE A 242 7.28 5.12 -3.23
C ILE A 242 5.80 4.90 -3.55
N ASN A 243 5.15 3.92 -2.92
CA ASN A 243 3.73 3.65 -3.12
C ASN A 243 2.88 4.87 -2.72
N THR A 244 3.24 5.55 -1.63
CA THR A 244 2.56 6.79 -1.19
C THR A 244 2.68 7.90 -2.24
N ILE A 245 3.89 8.16 -2.73
CA ILE A 245 4.15 9.16 -3.76
C ILE A 245 3.44 8.80 -5.07
N ASN A 246 3.51 7.54 -5.49
CA ASN A 246 2.80 7.06 -6.67
C ASN A 246 1.29 7.30 -6.54
N HIS A 247 0.70 7.12 -5.35
CA HIS A 247 -0.73 7.37 -5.14
C HIS A 247 -1.10 8.85 -5.21
N CYS A 248 -0.26 9.76 -4.66
CA CYS A 248 -0.39 11.20 -4.91
C CYS A 248 -0.33 11.54 -6.41
N LEU A 249 0.60 10.91 -7.14
CA LEU A 249 0.74 11.13 -8.58
C LEU A 249 -0.46 10.63 -9.38
N ARG A 250 -1.09 9.52 -8.97
CA ARG A 250 -2.36 9.06 -9.57
C ARG A 250 -3.45 10.10 -9.41
N PHE A 251 -3.58 10.72 -8.23
CA PHE A 251 -4.51 11.83 -8.01
C PHE A 251 -4.23 13.01 -8.94
N ILE A 252 -2.97 13.44 -9.03
CA ILE A 252 -2.56 14.53 -9.92
C ILE A 252 -2.94 14.23 -11.36
N PHE A 253 -2.64 13.02 -11.83
CA PHE A 253 -2.94 12.58 -13.19
C PHE A 253 -4.45 12.58 -13.48
N ILE A 254 -5.27 12.01 -12.59
CA ILE A 254 -6.72 11.92 -12.77
C ILE A 254 -7.37 13.31 -12.82
N ASN A 255 -6.96 14.22 -11.93
CA ASN A 255 -7.58 15.54 -11.80
C ASN A 255 -7.06 16.60 -12.78
N ASN A 256 -5.98 16.31 -13.53
CA ASN A 256 -5.41 17.24 -14.51
C ASN A 256 -5.45 16.70 -15.95
N MET A 257 -6.19 15.61 -16.18
CA MET A 257 -6.29 14.99 -17.50
C MET A 257 -6.81 15.93 -18.57
N ASN A 258 -7.94 16.59 -18.32
CA ASN A 258 -8.62 17.34 -19.37
C ASN A 258 -7.84 18.60 -19.78
N ASP A 259 -7.06 19.16 -18.87
CA ASP A 259 -6.38 20.43 -19.07
C ASP A 259 -4.96 20.24 -19.64
N ASN A 260 -4.28 19.13 -19.33
CA ASN A 260 -2.85 18.95 -19.62
C ASN A 260 -2.45 17.52 -20.04
N LEU A 261 -3.35 16.74 -20.65
CA LEU A 261 -3.11 15.32 -21.01
C LEU A 261 -1.77 15.11 -21.75
N SER A 262 -1.50 15.95 -22.75
CA SER A 262 -0.31 15.83 -23.61
C SER A 262 1.01 16.09 -22.86
N GLU A 263 0.98 16.82 -21.74
CA GLU A 263 2.15 17.00 -20.88
C GLU A 263 2.30 15.85 -19.89
N LEU A 264 1.20 15.39 -19.30
CA LEU A 264 1.20 14.25 -18.38
C LEU A 264 1.72 12.98 -19.07
N GLN A 265 1.33 12.73 -20.32
CA GLN A 265 1.77 11.57 -21.09
C GLN A 265 3.29 11.53 -21.35
N LYS A 266 4.00 12.66 -21.26
CA LYS A 266 5.46 12.71 -21.43
C LYS A 266 6.21 12.03 -20.29
N TYR A 267 5.56 11.86 -19.14
CA TYR A 267 6.16 11.25 -17.96
C TYR A 267 5.97 9.73 -17.99
N PRO A 268 7.02 8.93 -18.28
CA PRO A 268 6.90 7.47 -18.38
C PRO A 268 6.42 6.82 -17.08
N ILE A 269 6.60 7.55 -15.97
CA ILE A 269 6.30 7.10 -14.61
C ILE A 269 4.80 6.90 -14.40
N PHE A 270 3.92 7.72 -15.01
CA PHE A 270 2.47 7.56 -14.84
C PHE A 270 1.97 6.23 -15.41
N LYS A 271 2.42 5.85 -16.60
CA LYS A 271 2.00 4.57 -17.20
C LYS A 271 2.38 3.37 -16.34
N LYS A 272 3.51 3.44 -15.62
CA LYS A 272 3.96 2.38 -14.71
C LYS A 272 3.14 2.31 -13.41
N MET A 273 2.51 3.41 -13.00
CA MET A 273 1.73 3.46 -11.76
C MET A 273 0.32 2.90 -11.90
N PHE A 274 -0.28 2.93 -13.09
CA PHE A 274 -1.65 2.42 -13.25
C PHE A 274 -1.68 0.93 -13.51
N SER A 275 -2.74 0.26 -13.07
CA SER A 275 -2.95 -1.16 -13.41
C SER A 275 -3.16 -1.35 -14.90
N GLY A 276 -2.83 -2.56 -15.39
CA GLY A 276 -3.14 -2.97 -16.75
C GLY A 276 -4.65 -2.92 -17.03
N LEU A 277 -5.47 -3.23 -16.03
CA LEU A 277 -6.93 -3.15 -16.13
C LEU A 277 -7.43 -1.71 -16.32
N TYR A 278 -6.91 -0.74 -15.58
CA TYR A 278 -7.29 0.65 -15.73
C TYR A 278 -6.85 1.22 -17.07
N ILE A 279 -5.62 0.93 -17.49
CA ILE A 279 -5.10 1.37 -18.80
C ILE A 279 -5.97 0.79 -19.92
N LYS A 280 -6.32 -0.51 -19.86
CA LYS A 280 -7.19 -1.14 -20.86
C LYS A 280 -8.58 -0.52 -20.91
N ASN A 281 -9.14 -0.13 -19.76
CA ASN A 281 -10.47 0.46 -19.70
C ASN A 281 -10.49 1.94 -20.07
N ASN A 282 -9.32 2.58 -20.17
CA ASN A 282 -9.19 4.00 -20.52
C ASN A 282 -8.01 4.23 -21.49
N PRO A 283 -7.96 3.53 -22.64
CA PRO A 283 -6.81 3.57 -23.53
C PRO A 283 -6.50 5.00 -24.03
N GLU A 284 -7.53 5.82 -24.24
CA GLU A 284 -7.44 7.21 -24.69
C GLU A 284 -6.61 8.11 -23.76
N LYS A 285 -6.47 7.72 -22.49
CA LYS A 285 -5.69 8.47 -21.50
C LYS A 285 -4.19 8.20 -21.61
N PHE A 286 -3.80 7.14 -22.31
CA PHE A 286 -2.43 6.62 -22.36
C PHE A 286 -1.86 6.44 -23.78
N THR A 287 -2.61 6.87 -24.79
CA THR A 287 -2.19 6.98 -26.21
C THR A 287 -1.71 8.39 -26.52
#